data_AF-A0A8H3ZPJ2-F1
#
_entry.id   AF-A0A8H3ZPJ2-F1
#
_cell.length_a   1.000
_cell.length_b   1.000
_cell.length_c   1.000
_cell.angle_alpha   90.00
_cell.angle_beta   90.00
_cell.angle_gamma   90.00
#
_symmetry.space_group_name_H-M   'P 1'
#
loop_
_entity.id
_entity.type
_entity.pdbx_description
1 polymer ?
#
loop_
_entity_poly.entity_id
_entity_poly.type
_entity_poly.pdbx_seq_one_letter_code
_entity_poly.pdbx_strand_id
1 'polypeptide(L)'
;MMATVPGSSTLGVPEATKEKFNKVLGLQPEQHEKELYAIFKADSLSRFYVPAVMMGHDSPPPPSSRMVHILGADEKTKFISHALHGVYDSVQTLNIPKDTRYMNVTGNVSRDSKWKEKAPWSDRNHAFAERSESVEDDGHISNLIVGGRPAQVLEVLGKVRDRVDDRTAICYMSDGLGVAEAANNKYFQDEEKRPSIVLGHFSSPVAYNRNSKSVRVMHPDYATSLTGVRPLVEGRDEYLSETAWLRTQSMLQKFATADLLKAQGMQLENWMKVKIPALMFSAVAEPICVLLDRPYKDLTRNRHANLLMDQLLEEIADVVAIMPEVKRSPELQNMLRRGYMKKMIMSQLWGKKDAPSRMALQIRRGALTDIDYLNGFFIQRGEMAGLKLPANKMAVSMVKAKHKTVWRKTQSPPTTPKQLGCEICKAPVEQGNPAKKLPSGRAAPRFPEPNINTGATHASLPRKMDDSELDQIRKARLEQLKAQAGAGGGSGGGGGGSQQKQAEQRQQQEAEARQQILNQILHPEAADRLGRIRLVKEQRAQDVENRLIMLAQSGQLRSKVTEAQLKELLAAVAENKEEEKIVVSRRKGWDDDDDDLLDL
;
A
#
# COMPACT_ATOMS: atom_id res chain seq x y z
N MET A 1 65.20 -26.02 -17.69
CA MET A 1 64.89 -27.45 -17.72
C MET A 1 63.38 -27.59 -17.93
N MET A 2 62.97 -28.03 -19.12
CA MET A 2 61.58 -28.40 -19.39
C MET A 2 61.36 -29.84 -18.95
N ALA A 3 60.28 -30.10 -18.23
CA ALA A 3 59.68 -31.43 -18.11
C ALA A 3 58.30 -31.37 -18.78
N THR A 4 58.17 -32.13 -19.86
CA THR A 4 56.95 -32.39 -20.61
C THR A 4 56.02 -33.33 -19.82
N VAL A 5 54.71 -33.09 -19.90
CA VAL A 5 53.68 -34.11 -19.69
C VAL A 5 52.81 -34.16 -20.96
N PRO A 6 52.58 -35.34 -21.57
CA PRO A 6 51.90 -35.49 -22.85
C PRO A 6 50.38 -35.70 -22.71
N GLY A 7 49.62 -35.20 -23.69
CA GLY A 7 48.28 -35.71 -24.01
C GLY A 7 47.09 -34.84 -23.59
N SER A 8 46.74 -33.85 -24.42
CA SER A 8 45.33 -33.46 -24.65
C SER A 8 45.21 -32.69 -25.96
N SER A 9 44.67 -33.33 -26.99
CA SER A 9 44.27 -32.70 -28.24
C SER A 9 42.90 -32.04 -28.06
N THR A 10 42.84 -30.71 -28.03
CA THR A 10 41.57 -29.97 -28.20
C THR A 10 41.42 -29.59 -29.66
N LEU A 11 40.43 -30.20 -30.32
CA LEU A 11 39.97 -29.84 -31.67
C LEU A 11 39.54 -28.37 -31.71
N GLY A 12 40.25 -27.56 -32.49
CA GLY A 12 39.87 -26.18 -32.80
C GLY A 12 38.80 -26.12 -33.89
N VAL A 13 37.79 -25.28 -33.70
CA VAL A 13 36.78 -24.96 -34.73
C VAL A 13 37.44 -24.23 -35.90
N PRO A 14 37.12 -24.55 -37.18
CA PRO A 14 37.75 -23.92 -38.35
C PRO A 14 37.45 -22.43 -38.47
N GLU A 15 38.48 -21.71 -38.92
CA GLU A 15 38.60 -20.25 -39.03
C GLU A 15 37.43 -19.59 -39.80
N ALA A 16 36.85 -20.29 -40.78
CA ALA A 16 35.70 -19.84 -41.57
C ALA A 16 34.42 -19.60 -40.74
N THR A 17 34.31 -20.18 -39.54
CA THR A 17 33.15 -20.00 -38.66
C THR A 17 33.25 -18.71 -37.84
N LYS A 18 34.47 -18.22 -37.59
CA LYS A 18 34.71 -16.97 -36.84
C LYS A 18 34.31 -15.74 -37.66
N GLU A 19 34.55 -15.76 -38.97
CA GLU A 19 34.21 -14.63 -39.85
C GLU A 19 32.70 -14.43 -40.02
N LYS A 20 31.91 -15.52 -40.02
CA LYS A 20 30.44 -15.43 -40.05
C LYS A 20 29.87 -14.80 -38.78
N PHE A 21 30.53 -14.97 -37.63
CA PHE A 21 30.05 -14.42 -36.35
C PHE A 21 30.31 -12.90 -36.25
N ASN A 22 31.45 -12.42 -36.77
CA ASN A 22 31.80 -11.00 -36.78
C ASN A 22 30.87 -10.15 -37.66
N LYS A 23 30.23 -10.75 -38.68
CA LYS A 23 29.32 -10.04 -39.58
C LYS A 23 27.92 -9.81 -38.99
N VAL A 24 27.54 -10.54 -37.93
CA VAL A 24 26.19 -10.49 -37.33
C VAL A 24 26.05 -9.36 -36.31
N LEU A 25 27.16 -8.83 -35.77
CA LEU A 25 27.11 -7.85 -34.67
C LEU A 25 27.46 -6.40 -35.05
N GLY A 26 27.93 -6.12 -36.27
CA GLY A 26 28.10 -4.73 -36.76
C GLY A 26 28.97 -3.81 -35.90
N LEU A 27 29.85 -4.36 -35.05
CA LEU A 27 30.76 -3.59 -34.21
C LEU A 27 32.12 -3.50 -34.92
N GLN A 28 32.57 -2.29 -35.23
CA GLN A 28 33.91 -2.06 -35.76
C GLN A 28 34.95 -2.22 -34.62
N PRO A 29 35.97 -3.09 -34.74
CA PRO A 29 36.80 -3.50 -33.60
C PRO A 29 38.03 -2.64 -33.33
N GLU A 30 38.25 -1.54 -34.04
CA GLU A 30 39.59 -0.90 -34.07
C GLU A 30 39.89 0.11 -32.95
N GLN A 31 39.01 0.31 -31.96
CA GLN A 31 39.27 1.31 -30.90
C GLN A 31 39.52 0.76 -29.49
N HIS A 32 39.23 -0.51 -29.21
CA HIS A 32 39.35 -1.06 -27.85
C HIS A 32 39.87 -2.50 -27.82
N GLU A 33 41.03 -2.76 -28.44
CA GLU A 33 41.70 -4.08 -28.33
C GLU A 33 42.00 -4.47 -26.87
N LYS A 34 42.21 -3.50 -25.98
CA LYS A 34 42.44 -3.75 -24.54
C LYS A 34 41.20 -4.26 -23.79
N GLU A 35 39.99 -3.86 -24.20
CA GLU A 35 38.74 -4.27 -23.56
C GLU A 35 38.30 -5.67 -24.02
N LEU A 36 38.57 -6.01 -25.29
CA LEU A 36 38.39 -7.37 -25.82
C LEU A 36 39.35 -8.37 -25.17
N TYR A 37 40.57 -7.93 -24.83
CA TYR A 37 41.57 -8.77 -24.15
C TYR A 37 41.16 -9.12 -22.70
N ALA A 38 40.38 -8.26 -22.02
CA ALA A 38 39.88 -8.51 -20.67
C ALA A 38 38.71 -9.52 -20.64
N ILE A 39 37.86 -9.50 -21.67
CA ILE A 39 36.70 -10.39 -21.78
C ILE A 39 37.11 -11.83 -22.08
N PHE A 40 38.11 -12.05 -22.95
CA PHE A 40 38.53 -13.40 -23.37
C PHE A 40 39.50 -14.11 -22.40
N LYS A 41 40.10 -13.40 -21.44
CA LYS A 41 40.96 -14.02 -20.42
C LYS A 41 40.22 -14.48 -19.16
N ALA A 42 38.98 -14.01 -18.95
CA ALA A 42 38.16 -14.40 -17.81
C ALA A 42 37.70 -15.88 -17.87
N ASP A 43 37.61 -16.46 -19.07
CA ASP A 43 37.05 -17.80 -19.27
C ASP A 43 38.09 -18.94 -19.31
N SER A 44 39.39 -18.62 -19.24
CA SER A 44 40.48 -19.62 -19.30
C SER A 44 41.28 -19.78 -17.99
N LEU A 45 40.93 -19.05 -16.92
CA LEU A 45 41.62 -19.11 -15.62
C LEU A 45 40.74 -19.62 -14.48
N SER A 46 39.81 -20.52 -14.77
CA SER A 46 39.15 -21.35 -13.76
C SER A 46 40.07 -22.51 -13.31
N ARG A 47 41.14 -22.20 -12.55
CA ARG A 47 41.77 -23.17 -11.61
C ARG A 47 42.88 -22.66 -10.68
N PHE A 48 43.38 -21.44 -10.79
CA PHE A 48 44.38 -20.94 -9.84
C PHE A 48 44.05 -19.54 -9.33
N TYR A 49 43.64 -19.51 -8.06
CA TYR A 49 43.46 -18.32 -7.24
C TYR A 49 44.82 -17.66 -6.96
N VAL A 50 44.98 -16.38 -7.29
CA VAL A 50 46.12 -15.55 -6.89
C VAL A 50 45.64 -14.61 -5.78
N PRO A 51 46.15 -14.70 -4.54
CA PRO A 51 45.68 -13.85 -3.45
C PRO A 51 46.13 -12.40 -3.61
N ALA A 52 45.23 -11.47 -3.29
CA ALA A 52 45.53 -10.05 -3.13
C ALA A 52 46.27 -9.84 -1.79
N VAL A 53 47.61 -9.81 -1.83
CA VAL A 53 48.47 -9.36 -0.72
C VAL A 53 49.01 -7.93 -0.97
N MET A 54 48.51 -7.22 -1.98
CA MET A 54 49.04 -5.90 -2.39
C MET A 54 48.15 -4.70 -2.05
N MET A 55 46.98 -4.91 -1.44
CA MET A 55 46.10 -3.83 -0.96
C MET A 55 45.73 -4.19 0.47
N GLY A 56 46.08 -3.34 1.44
CA GLY A 56 46.00 -3.60 2.89
C GLY A 56 44.60 -3.84 3.45
N HIS A 57 43.90 -4.87 2.96
CA HIS A 57 42.67 -5.40 3.52
C HIS A 57 43.00 -6.72 4.23
N ASP A 58 42.60 -6.86 5.50
CA ASP A 58 42.88 -8.03 6.36
C ASP A 58 42.14 -9.31 5.95
N SER A 59 41.46 -9.34 4.79
CA SER A 59 40.76 -10.52 4.30
C SER A 59 40.74 -10.59 2.77
N PRO A 60 41.00 -11.78 2.19
CA PRO A 60 40.93 -11.96 0.75
C PRO A 60 39.54 -11.54 0.23
N PRO A 61 39.44 -10.89 -0.95
CA PRO A 61 38.15 -10.67 -1.58
C PRO A 61 37.50 -12.04 -1.81
N PRO A 62 36.24 -12.25 -1.37
CA PRO A 62 35.57 -13.51 -1.58
C PRO A 62 35.46 -13.75 -3.09
N PRO A 63 35.65 -15.01 -3.55
CA PRO A 63 35.51 -15.35 -4.96
C PRO A 63 34.14 -14.89 -5.44
N SER A 64 34.08 -14.29 -6.64
CA SER A 64 32.85 -13.81 -7.30
C SER A 64 31.61 -14.57 -6.85
N SER A 65 30.86 -13.99 -5.90
CA SER A 65 30.12 -14.85 -4.98
C SER A 65 28.99 -15.59 -5.66
N ARG A 66 29.16 -16.90 -5.65
CA ARG A 66 28.19 -17.91 -6.02
C ARG A 66 26.91 -17.82 -5.18
N MET A 67 26.93 -17.06 -4.09
CA MET A 67 25.81 -16.87 -3.19
C MET A 67 25.18 -15.47 -3.33
N VAL A 68 23.86 -15.41 -3.17
CA VAL A 68 23.10 -14.15 -3.04
C VAL A 68 22.28 -14.16 -1.76
N HIS A 69 22.33 -13.03 -1.05
CA HIS A 69 21.51 -12.78 0.13
C HIS A 69 20.33 -11.90 -0.24
N ILE A 70 19.12 -12.27 0.18
CA ILE A 70 17.89 -11.55 -0.10
C ILE A 70 17.28 -11.09 1.22
N LEU A 71 17.18 -9.78 1.37
CA LEU A 71 16.67 -9.09 2.54
C LEU A 71 15.26 -8.55 2.24
N GLY A 72 14.26 -9.11 2.90
CA GLY A 72 12.86 -8.71 2.74
C GLY A 72 11.91 -9.91 2.60
N ALA A 73 10.68 -9.76 3.12
CA ALA A 73 9.68 -10.84 3.20
C ALA A 73 8.47 -10.64 2.28
N ASP A 74 8.53 -9.68 1.36
CA ASP A 74 7.48 -9.35 0.40
C ASP A 74 7.32 -10.38 -0.71
N GLU A 75 6.21 -10.28 -1.43
CA GLU A 75 5.86 -11.15 -2.54
C GLU A 75 6.90 -11.08 -3.66
N LYS A 76 7.46 -9.90 -3.92
CA LYS A 76 8.49 -9.70 -4.94
C LYS A 76 9.80 -10.39 -4.56
N THR A 77 10.29 -10.24 -3.32
CA THR A 77 11.53 -10.94 -2.90
C THR A 77 11.38 -12.45 -2.89
N LYS A 78 10.20 -12.96 -2.50
CA LYS A 78 9.86 -14.39 -2.60
C LYS A 78 9.89 -14.88 -4.05
N PHE A 79 9.34 -14.11 -4.99
CA PHE A 79 9.42 -14.44 -6.41
C PHE A 79 10.87 -14.42 -6.93
N ILE A 80 11.62 -13.37 -6.58
CA ILE A 80 13.02 -13.20 -7.00
C ILE A 80 13.91 -14.30 -6.44
N SER A 81 13.69 -14.75 -5.20
CA SER A 81 14.49 -15.83 -4.63
C SER A 81 14.33 -17.14 -5.39
N HIS A 82 13.13 -17.41 -5.90
CA HIS A 82 12.88 -18.57 -6.76
C HIS A 82 13.53 -18.38 -8.13
N ALA A 83 13.39 -17.19 -8.72
CA ALA A 83 13.91 -16.91 -10.06
C ALA A 83 15.46 -16.94 -10.13
N LEU A 84 16.13 -16.64 -9.01
CA LEU A 84 17.58 -16.68 -8.90
C LEU A 84 18.13 -18.06 -8.49
N HIS A 85 17.25 -18.95 -8.02
CA HIS A 85 17.61 -20.33 -7.74
C HIS A 85 17.90 -21.06 -9.07
N GLY A 86 19.15 -21.44 -9.28
CA GLY A 86 19.64 -22.00 -10.56
C GLY A 86 20.62 -21.09 -11.31
N VAL A 87 20.67 -19.80 -10.96
CA VAL A 87 21.71 -18.86 -11.43
C VAL A 87 22.82 -18.72 -10.40
N TYR A 88 22.44 -18.63 -9.13
CA TYR A 88 23.36 -18.64 -8.00
C TYR A 88 23.43 -20.06 -7.41
N ASP A 89 24.62 -20.50 -6.98
CA ASP A 89 24.81 -21.77 -6.30
C ASP A 89 24.03 -21.83 -4.98
N SER A 90 23.83 -20.67 -4.32
CA SER A 90 23.05 -20.58 -3.07
C SER A 90 22.29 -19.26 -2.96
N VAL A 91 21.02 -19.33 -2.54
CA VAL A 91 20.15 -18.18 -2.32
C VAL A 91 19.70 -18.19 -0.86
N GLN A 92 20.24 -17.29 -0.05
CA GLN A 92 19.88 -17.16 1.36
C GLN A 92 18.90 -16.02 1.57
N THR A 93 17.84 -16.26 2.35
CA THR A 93 16.84 -15.24 2.68
C THR A 93 17.01 -14.78 4.13
N LEU A 94 17.27 -13.48 4.31
CA LEU A 94 17.52 -12.84 5.60
C LEU A 94 16.24 -12.15 6.10
N ASN A 95 16.03 -12.16 7.42
CA ASN A 95 14.92 -11.46 8.10
C ASN A 95 13.51 -11.94 7.67
N ILE A 96 13.36 -13.23 7.39
CA ILE A 96 12.06 -13.85 7.13
C ILE A 96 11.74 -14.83 8.28
N PRO A 97 10.53 -14.76 8.90
CA PRO A 97 10.15 -15.68 9.97
C PRO A 97 10.30 -17.15 9.58
N LYS A 98 10.62 -18.02 10.54
CA LYS A 98 10.73 -19.47 10.31
C LYS A 98 9.37 -20.10 9.95
N ASP A 99 8.27 -19.52 10.42
CA ASP A 99 6.89 -19.98 10.19
C ASP A 99 6.25 -19.41 8.90
N THR A 100 7.04 -19.10 7.87
CA THR A 100 6.41 -18.66 6.62
C THR A 100 5.66 -19.80 5.95
N ARG A 101 4.33 -19.65 5.86
CA ARG A 101 3.43 -20.54 5.11
C ARG A 101 3.70 -20.58 3.58
N TYR A 102 4.67 -19.81 3.09
CA TYR A 102 5.01 -19.69 1.68
C TYR A 102 5.90 -20.86 1.22
N MET A 103 5.51 -21.53 0.13
CA MET A 103 6.24 -22.70 -0.39
C MET A 103 6.49 -22.68 -1.89
N ASN A 104 5.60 -22.03 -2.67
CA ASN A 104 5.56 -22.21 -4.13
C ASN A 104 5.54 -20.87 -4.88
N VAL A 105 5.93 -20.89 -6.16
CA VAL A 105 5.73 -19.80 -7.10
C VAL A 105 4.83 -20.28 -8.23
N THR A 106 3.96 -19.40 -8.71
CA THR A 106 3.00 -19.69 -9.77
C THR A 106 3.01 -18.57 -10.81
N GLY A 107 2.82 -18.91 -12.09
CA GLY A 107 2.75 -17.95 -13.18
C GLY A 107 1.49 -18.09 -14.02
N ASN A 108 1.04 -16.98 -14.60
CA ASN A 108 -0.07 -16.97 -15.54
C ASN A 108 0.31 -17.55 -16.91
N VAL A 109 -0.71 -17.99 -17.63
CA VAL A 109 -0.64 -18.47 -19.01
C VAL A 109 0.05 -17.42 -19.88
N SER A 110 1.24 -17.74 -20.38
CA SER A 110 1.87 -16.96 -21.45
C SER A 110 1.30 -17.44 -22.78
N ARG A 111 0.89 -16.51 -23.64
CA ARG A 111 0.63 -16.82 -25.05
C ARG A 111 1.96 -16.95 -25.77
N ASP A 112 2.20 -18.09 -26.40
CA ASP A 112 3.33 -18.23 -27.31
C ASP A 112 3.02 -17.47 -28.62
N SER A 113 4.07 -17.09 -29.35
CA SER A 113 4.07 -16.57 -30.73
C SER A 113 3.15 -17.33 -31.70
N LYS A 114 2.88 -18.61 -31.41
CA LYS A 114 2.02 -19.51 -32.18
C LYS A 114 0.57 -19.62 -31.64
N TRP A 115 0.12 -18.69 -30.81
CA TRP A 115 -1.23 -18.67 -30.23
C TRP A 115 -1.60 -19.92 -29.40
N LYS A 116 -0.60 -20.67 -28.93
CA LYS A 116 -0.79 -21.78 -28.00
C LYS A 116 -0.76 -21.25 -26.56
N GLU A 117 -1.81 -21.53 -25.81
CA GLU A 117 -1.90 -21.21 -24.37
C GLU A 117 -1.00 -22.19 -23.60
N LYS A 118 0.06 -21.69 -22.96
CA LYS A 118 0.83 -22.49 -21.99
C LYS A 118 0.04 -22.60 -20.69
N ALA A 119 -0.12 -23.80 -20.15
CA ALA A 119 -0.80 -24.01 -18.88
C ALA A 119 -0.18 -23.15 -17.75
N PRO A 120 -0.96 -22.73 -16.74
CA PRO A 120 -0.42 -22.15 -15.52
C PRO A 120 0.65 -23.08 -14.96
N TRP A 121 1.81 -22.55 -14.62
CA TRP A 121 2.90 -23.32 -14.04
C TRP A 121 2.98 -23.04 -12.54
N SER A 122 3.47 -24.04 -11.79
CA SER A 122 3.61 -24.00 -10.34
C SER A 122 4.86 -24.75 -9.94
N ASP A 123 5.84 -24.04 -9.42
CA ASP A 123 7.11 -24.62 -8.98
C ASP A 123 7.35 -24.38 -7.49
N ARG A 124 8.08 -25.28 -6.85
CA ARG A 124 8.47 -25.13 -5.44
C ARG A 124 9.61 -24.11 -5.34
N ASN A 125 9.57 -23.23 -4.34
CA ASN A 125 10.67 -22.32 -4.09
C ASN A 125 11.79 -23.03 -3.32
N HIS A 126 12.77 -23.53 -4.06
CA HIS A 126 13.90 -24.28 -3.51
C HIS A 126 14.79 -23.45 -2.58
N ALA A 127 14.91 -22.13 -2.78
CA ALA A 127 15.64 -21.23 -1.87
C ALA A 127 15.06 -21.21 -0.44
N PHE A 128 13.78 -21.57 -0.27
CA PHE A 128 13.15 -21.72 1.04
C PHE A 128 13.14 -23.18 1.54
N ALA A 129 13.21 -24.16 0.63
CA ALA A 129 13.23 -25.58 0.97
C ALA A 129 14.59 -26.02 1.52
N GLU A 130 15.68 -25.41 1.05
CA GLU A 130 17.07 -25.69 1.47
C GLU A 130 17.52 -24.89 2.69
N ARG A 131 16.59 -24.34 3.49
CA ARG A 131 16.92 -23.76 4.80
C ARG A 131 17.37 -24.88 5.75
N SER A 132 18.63 -25.32 5.61
CA SER A 132 19.34 -26.01 6.67
C SER A 132 19.39 -25.09 7.90
N GLU A 133 19.47 -25.71 9.08
CA GLU A 133 19.54 -25.02 10.37
C GLU A 133 20.46 -23.80 10.28
N SER A 134 20.00 -22.68 10.85
CA SER A 134 20.71 -21.40 10.83
C SER A 134 22.12 -21.54 11.35
N VAL A 135 23.07 -21.80 10.46
CA VAL A 135 24.44 -21.37 10.66
C VAL A 135 24.33 -19.85 10.69
N GLU A 136 24.58 -19.26 11.85
CA GLU A 136 24.79 -17.83 11.98
C GLU A 136 26.01 -17.49 11.12
N ASP A 137 25.77 -17.32 9.82
CA ASP A 137 26.79 -16.91 8.88
C ASP A 137 26.98 -15.42 9.08
N ASP A 138 27.89 -15.07 9.99
CA ASP A 138 28.34 -13.70 10.22
C ASP A 138 29.32 -13.24 9.12
N GLY A 139 29.52 -14.06 8.07
CA GLY A 139 30.39 -13.77 6.96
C GLY A 139 29.98 -12.55 6.13
N HIS A 140 30.97 -11.96 5.46
CA HIS A 140 30.80 -10.82 4.56
C HIS A 140 29.79 -11.14 3.44
N ILE A 141 28.86 -10.20 3.19
CA ILE A 141 27.85 -10.32 2.13
C ILE A 141 28.37 -9.65 0.87
N SER A 142 28.48 -10.41 -0.21
CA SER A 142 29.03 -9.94 -1.49
C SER A 142 27.95 -9.56 -2.50
N ASN A 143 26.84 -10.30 -2.57
CA ASN A 143 25.65 -9.92 -3.34
C ASN A 143 24.45 -9.82 -2.40
N LEU A 144 23.85 -8.64 -2.30
CA LEU A 144 22.68 -8.37 -1.47
C LEU A 144 21.53 -7.82 -2.32
N ILE A 145 20.34 -8.40 -2.17
CA ILE A 145 19.11 -7.87 -2.75
C ILE A 145 18.25 -7.36 -1.62
N VAL A 146 17.88 -6.09 -1.68
CA VAL A 146 17.05 -5.43 -0.68
C VAL A 146 15.68 -5.15 -1.29
N GLY A 147 14.67 -5.87 -0.82
CA GLY A 147 13.29 -5.67 -1.21
C GLY A 147 12.40 -5.28 -0.04
N GLY A 148 11.10 -5.31 -0.26
CA GLY A 148 10.10 -4.91 0.73
C GLY A 148 9.74 -3.43 0.68
N ARG A 149 9.11 -2.99 1.76
CA ARG A 149 8.55 -1.64 1.89
C ARG A 149 9.65 -0.61 2.12
N PRO A 150 9.72 0.47 1.33
CA PRO A 150 10.72 1.54 1.48
C PRO A 150 10.89 2.03 2.94
N ALA A 151 9.79 2.21 3.68
CA ALA A 151 9.83 2.67 5.07
C ALA A 151 10.56 1.71 6.02
N GLN A 152 10.58 0.41 5.70
CA GLN A 152 11.20 -0.63 6.53
C GLN A 152 12.61 -0.99 6.07
N VAL A 153 12.98 -0.66 4.83
CA VAL A 153 14.28 -1.03 4.25
C VAL A 153 15.44 -0.59 5.15
N LEU A 154 15.43 0.65 5.65
CA LEU A 154 16.53 1.13 6.50
C LEU A 154 16.62 0.38 7.83
N GLU A 155 15.50 0.02 8.44
CA GLU A 155 15.49 -0.74 9.70
C GLU A 155 16.08 -2.14 9.48
N VAL A 156 15.66 -2.80 8.41
CA VAL A 156 16.08 -4.16 8.10
C VAL A 156 17.55 -4.19 7.62
N LEU A 157 17.96 -3.23 6.80
CA LEU A 157 19.36 -3.08 6.36
C LEU A 157 20.30 -2.80 7.53
N GLY A 158 19.82 -2.09 8.55
CA GLY A 158 20.57 -1.84 9.79
C GLY A 158 21.01 -3.10 10.51
N LYS A 159 20.31 -4.24 10.33
CA LYS A 159 20.66 -5.54 10.94
C LYS A 159 21.85 -6.23 10.27
N VAL A 160 22.13 -5.90 9.02
CA VAL A 160 23.19 -6.54 8.21
C VAL A 160 24.28 -5.57 7.81
N ARG A 161 24.21 -4.32 8.28
CA ARG A 161 25.12 -3.23 7.87
C ARG A 161 26.59 -3.57 8.12
N ASP A 162 26.88 -4.29 9.21
CA ASP A 162 28.25 -4.60 9.64
C ASP A 162 28.88 -5.69 8.75
N ARG A 163 28.07 -6.36 7.91
CA ARG A 163 28.48 -7.39 6.94
C ARG A 163 28.62 -6.85 5.52
N VAL A 164 28.39 -5.56 5.32
CA VAL A 164 28.38 -4.89 4.01
C VAL A 164 29.54 -3.91 3.96
N ASP A 165 30.36 -4.02 2.92
CA ASP A 165 31.49 -3.13 2.65
C ASP A 165 31.57 -2.78 1.15
N ASP A 166 32.69 -2.20 0.73
CA ASP A 166 32.95 -1.82 -0.66
C ASP A 166 32.93 -3.01 -1.64
N ARG A 167 33.19 -4.22 -1.15
CA ARG A 167 33.16 -5.48 -1.92
C ARG A 167 31.74 -6.01 -2.13
N THR A 168 30.74 -5.41 -1.49
CA THR A 168 29.33 -5.76 -1.65
C THR A 168 28.68 -5.05 -2.84
N ALA A 169 27.88 -5.77 -3.61
CA ALA A 169 26.91 -5.21 -4.55
C ALA A 169 25.49 -5.31 -3.96
N ILE A 170 24.81 -4.17 -3.82
CA ILE A 170 23.43 -4.08 -3.33
C ILE A 170 22.48 -3.76 -4.47
N CYS A 171 21.47 -4.59 -4.69
CA CYS A 171 20.34 -4.31 -5.57
C CYS A 171 19.10 -3.92 -4.79
N TYR A 172 18.66 -2.66 -4.92
CA TYR A 172 17.42 -2.18 -4.33
C TYR A 172 16.23 -2.45 -5.25
N MET A 173 15.33 -3.34 -4.84
CA MET A 173 14.11 -3.72 -5.58
C MET A 173 12.83 -3.13 -4.98
N SER A 174 12.96 -2.21 -4.02
CA SER A 174 11.85 -1.53 -3.37
C SER A 174 11.09 -0.60 -4.33
N ASP A 175 9.80 -0.36 -4.07
CA ASP A 175 8.98 0.48 -4.95
C ASP A 175 9.35 1.97 -4.91
N GLY A 176 9.75 2.51 -3.76
CA GLY A 176 10.07 3.94 -3.61
C GLY A 176 11.36 4.40 -4.30
N LEU A 177 11.49 5.72 -4.48
CA LEU A 177 12.70 6.42 -4.92
C LEU A 177 13.44 7.01 -3.70
N GLY A 178 14.75 7.24 -3.84
CA GLY A 178 15.58 7.80 -2.76
C GLY A 178 15.96 6.83 -1.63
N VAL A 179 15.57 5.55 -1.70
CA VAL A 179 15.91 4.55 -0.66
C VAL A 179 17.41 4.31 -0.57
N ALA A 180 18.09 4.20 -1.72
CA ALA A 180 19.54 4.02 -1.78
C ALA A 180 20.29 5.25 -1.23
N GLU A 181 19.83 6.46 -1.55
CA GLU A 181 20.40 7.71 -1.02
C GLU A 181 20.22 7.78 0.51
N ALA A 182 19.03 7.44 1.00
CA ALA A 182 18.76 7.41 2.44
C ALA A 182 19.62 6.36 3.18
N ALA A 183 19.87 5.20 2.55
CA ALA A 183 20.75 4.18 3.10
C ALA A 183 22.21 4.67 3.18
N ASN A 184 22.70 5.33 2.14
CA ASN A 184 24.04 5.91 2.13
C ASN A 184 24.20 6.99 3.20
N ASN A 185 23.25 7.92 3.28
CA ASN A 185 23.30 9.01 4.25
C ASN A 185 23.25 8.51 5.71
N LYS A 186 22.57 7.38 5.96
CA LYS A 186 22.39 6.83 7.30
C LYS A 186 23.49 5.86 7.73
N TYR A 187 23.92 4.96 6.84
CA TYR A 187 24.81 3.85 7.19
C TYR A 187 26.16 3.91 6.47
N PHE A 188 26.18 4.25 5.18
CA PHE A 188 27.38 4.24 4.36
C PHE A 188 27.88 5.66 4.10
N GLN A 189 28.24 6.38 5.17
CA GLN A 189 28.70 7.76 5.06
C GLN A 189 30.09 7.84 4.43
N ASP A 190 30.97 6.89 4.78
CA ASP A 190 32.31 6.75 4.23
C ASP A 190 32.27 6.32 2.76
N GLU A 191 32.80 7.16 1.87
CA GLU A 191 32.73 6.95 0.42
C GLU A 191 33.56 5.76 -0.05
N GLU A 192 34.67 5.47 0.63
CA GLU A 192 35.57 4.39 0.24
C GLU A 192 35.00 3.01 0.61
N LYS A 193 34.18 2.94 1.66
CA LYS A 193 33.52 1.71 2.13
C LYS A 193 32.12 1.54 1.56
N ARG A 194 31.68 2.41 0.65
CA ARG A 194 30.34 2.34 0.07
C ARG A 194 30.21 1.12 -0.84
N PRO A 195 29.13 0.32 -0.69
CA PRO A 195 28.87 -0.78 -1.59
C PRO A 195 28.49 -0.29 -2.99
N SER A 196 28.70 -1.13 -4.00
CA SER A 196 28.20 -0.89 -5.36
C SER A 196 26.67 -0.94 -5.38
N ILE A 197 26.02 0.03 -6.02
CA ILE A 197 24.55 0.15 -6.02
C ILE A 197 23.97 -0.21 -7.38
N VAL A 198 23.02 -1.15 -7.37
CA VAL A 198 22.12 -1.47 -8.47
C VAL A 198 20.71 -1.06 -8.06
N LEU A 199 19.99 -0.40 -8.95
CA LEU A 199 18.58 -0.09 -8.77
C LEU A 199 17.75 -1.02 -9.65
N GLY A 200 16.73 -1.62 -9.05
CA GLY A 200 15.85 -2.57 -9.69
C GLY A 200 14.39 -2.13 -9.67
N HIS A 201 13.69 -2.47 -10.75
CA HIS A 201 12.24 -2.31 -10.84
C HIS A 201 11.62 -3.53 -11.51
N PHE A 202 10.66 -4.14 -10.83
CA PHE A 202 9.86 -5.23 -11.35
C PHE A 202 8.52 -4.68 -11.85
N SER A 203 8.23 -4.81 -13.15
CA SER A 203 7.13 -4.07 -13.80
C SER A 203 5.73 -4.61 -13.49
N SER A 204 5.61 -5.85 -13.03
CA SER A 204 4.32 -6.52 -12.82
C SER A 204 3.98 -6.66 -11.35
N PRO A 205 2.72 -6.44 -10.94
CA PRO A 205 2.33 -6.72 -9.58
C PRO A 205 2.40 -8.24 -9.31
N VAL A 206 2.82 -8.58 -8.10
CA VAL A 206 2.90 -9.94 -7.61
C VAL A 206 1.96 -10.07 -6.42
N ALA A 207 1.15 -11.13 -6.39
CA ALA A 207 0.17 -11.37 -5.34
C ALA A 207 0.44 -12.70 -4.63
N TYR A 208 0.32 -12.72 -3.31
CA TYR A 208 0.36 -13.97 -2.56
C TYR A 208 -1.04 -14.61 -2.53
N ASN A 209 -1.13 -15.84 -3.04
CA ASN A 209 -2.32 -16.66 -2.92
C ASN A 209 -2.17 -17.57 -1.70
N ARG A 210 -3.00 -17.33 -0.67
CA ARG A 210 -2.96 -18.11 0.57
C ARG A 210 -3.39 -19.55 0.39
N ASN A 211 -4.39 -19.79 -0.45
CA ASN A 211 -4.97 -21.12 -0.64
C ASN A 211 -3.93 -22.08 -1.23
N SER A 212 -3.19 -21.61 -2.24
CA SER A 212 -2.10 -22.38 -2.84
C SER A 212 -0.74 -22.16 -2.17
N LYS A 213 -0.68 -21.33 -1.12
CA LYS A 213 0.55 -20.94 -0.42
C LYS A 213 1.64 -20.47 -1.39
N SER A 214 1.22 -19.83 -2.49
CA SER A 214 2.09 -19.51 -3.61
C SER A 214 2.10 -18.02 -3.93
N VAL A 215 3.23 -17.55 -4.42
CA VAL A 215 3.36 -16.19 -4.98
C VAL A 215 3.05 -16.26 -6.47
N ARG A 216 2.18 -15.37 -6.95
CA ARG A 216 1.68 -15.35 -8.32
C ARG A 216 2.03 -14.05 -9.02
N VAL A 217 2.66 -14.15 -10.19
CA VAL A 217 2.84 -12.99 -11.09
C VAL A 217 1.55 -12.76 -11.87
N MET A 218 1.01 -11.55 -11.79
CA MET A 218 -0.34 -11.25 -12.30
C MET A 218 -0.39 -11.05 -13.82
N HIS A 219 0.66 -10.51 -14.43
CA HIS A 219 0.73 -10.29 -15.86
C HIS A 219 1.83 -11.12 -16.50
N PRO A 220 1.62 -11.80 -17.65
CA PRO A 220 2.67 -12.59 -18.33
C PRO A 220 3.77 -11.70 -18.95
N ASP A 221 3.43 -10.47 -19.33
CA ASP A 221 4.33 -9.49 -19.92
C ASP A 221 4.99 -8.62 -18.84
N TYR A 222 5.76 -9.25 -17.97
CA TYR A 222 6.58 -8.58 -16.97
C TYR A 222 8.03 -8.49 -17.44
N ALA A 223 8.76 -7.52 -16.90
CA ALA A 223 10.19 -7.34 -17.13
C ALA A 223 10.83 -6.78 -15.85
N THR A 224 12.07 -7.17 -15.61
CA THR A 224 12.88 -6.61 -14.51
C THR A 224 13.85 -5.59 -15.10
N SER A 225 13.63 -4.31 -14.83
CA SER A 225 14.51 -3.23 -15.28
C SER A 225 15.58 -2.97 -14.24
N LEU A 226 16.84 -3.07 -14.64
CA LEU A 226 17.99 -2.86 -13.75
C LEU A 226 18.89 -1.74 -14.27
N THR A 227 19.45 -0.96 -13.36
CA THR A 227 20.45 0.06 -13.70
C THR A 227 21.53 0.13 -12.63
N GLY A 228 22.78 0.26 -13.07
CA GLY A 228 23.92 0.47 -12.17
C GLY A 228 24.10 1.96 -11.87
N VAL A 229 24.22 2.31 -10.60
CA VAL A 229 24.53 3.69 -10.18
C VAL A 229 26.03 3.79 -10.00
N ARG A 230 26.68 4.63 -10.79
CA ARG A 230 28.10 4.92 -10.60
C ARG A 230 28.26 5.79 -9.34
N PRO A 231 29.16 5.43 -8.40
CA PRO A 231 29.48 6.33 -7.30
C PRO A 231 30.07 7.62 -7.87
N LEU A 232 29.49 8.75 -7.52
CA LEU A 232 30.00 10.07 -7.90
C LEU A 232 31.18 10.38 -6.97
N VAL A 233 32.39 10.05 -7.38
CA VAL A 233 33.61 10.42 -6.63
C VAL A 233 34.06 11.78 -7.14
N GLU A 234 33.90 12.84 -6.35
CA GLU A 234 34.44 14.16 -6.69
C GLU A 234 35.98 14.10 -6.65
N GLY A 235 36.63 14.34 -7.79
CA GLY A 235 38.05 14.68 -7.83
C GLY A 235 39.07 13.54 -7.79
N ARG A 236 38.70 12.27 -8.02
CA ARG A 236 39.68 11.21 -8.35
C ARG A 236 39.34 10.51 -9.66
N ASP A 237 40.23 10.70 -10.62
CA ASP A 237 40.25 10.07 -11.94
C ASP A 237 40.27 8.53 -11.86
N GLU A 238 39.45 7.93 -12.72
CA GLU A 238 39.50 6.61 -13.37
C GLU A 238 39.62 5.31 -12.54
N TYR A 239 40.30 5.25 -11.40
CA TYR A 239 40.79 3.96 -10.87
C TYR A 239 39.98 3.35 -9.72
N LEU A 240 39.16 4.11 -9.00
CA LEU A 240 38.26 3.57 -7.97
C LEU A 240 37.04 2.83 -8.55
N SER A 241 36.85 2.84 -9.88
CA SER A 241 35.59 2.44 -10.52
C SER A 241 35.60 1.08 -11.22
N GLU A 242 36.73 0.47 -11.56
CA GLU A 242 36.71 -0.74 -12.41
C GLU A 242 36.16 -1.96 -11.65
N THR A 243 36.62 -2.21 -10.42
CA THR A 243 36.14 -3.36 -9.64
C THR A 243 34.70 -3.21 -9.18
N ALA A 244 34.29 -2.02 -8.74
CA ALA A 244 32.92 -1.70 -8.36
C ALA A 244 31.95 -1.81 -9.55
N TRP A 245 32.40 -1.39 -10.72
CA TRP A 245 31.68 -1.54 -11.98
C TRP A 245 31.56 -3.00 -12.41
N LEU A 246 32.65 -3.77 -12.35
CA LEU A 246 32.66 -5.20 -12.66
C LEU A 246 31.73 -5.99 -11.73
N ARG A 247 31.64 -5.63 -10.43
CA ARG A 247 30.67 -6.23 -9.49
C ARG A 247 29.23 -5.97 -9.93
N THR A 248 28.92 -4.71 -10.25
CA THR A 248 27.61 -4.29 -10.75
C THR A 248 27.27 -5.05 -12.04
N GLN A 249 28.21 -5.14 -12.97
CA GLN A 249 28.04 -5.84 -14.24
C GLN A 249 27.85 -7.35 -14.06
N SER A 250 28.60 -7.97 -13.14
CA SER A 250 28.43 -9.38 -12.79
C SER A 250 27.03 -9.66 -12.24
N MET A 251 26.53 -8.80 -11.36
CA MET A 251 25.15 -8.91 -10.85
C MET A 251 24.11 -8.74 -11.97
N LEU A 252 24.28 -7.74 -12.83
CA LEU A 252 23.40 -7.52 -13.99
C LEU A 252 23.38 -8.73 -14.94
N GLN A 253 24.54 -9.32 -15.21
CA GLN A 253 24.65 -10.51 -16.06
C GLN A 253 23.94 -11.70 -15.44
N LYS A 254 24.11 -11.95 -14.14
CA LYS A 254 23.40 -13.03 -13.43
C LYS A 254 21.88 -12.81 -13.48
N PHE A 255 21.40 -11.58 -13.29
CA PHE A 255 19.98 -11.30 -13.42
C PHE A 255 19.48 -11.53 -14.87
N ALA A 256 20.28 -11.18 -15.88
CA ALA A 256 19.94 -11.40 -17.29
C ALA A 256 19.88 -12.90 -17.64
N THR A 257 20.70 -13.74 -17.00
CA THR A 257 20.64 -15.20 -17.16
C THR A 257 19.43 -15.85 -16.47
N ALA A 258 18.77 -15.14 -15.55
CA ALA A 258 17.53 -15.63 -14.94
C ALA A 258 16.35 -15.42 -15.91
N ASP A 259 16.04 -16.44 -16.72
CA ASP A 259 14.94 -16.41 -17.70
C ASP A 259 13.61 -15.97 -17.08
N LEU A 260 13.37 -16.38 -15.84
CA LEU A 260 12.16 -16.09 -15.09
C LEU A 260 12.07 -14.63 -14.60
N LEU A 261 13.16 -13.85 -14.60
CA LEU A 261 13.11 -12.42 -14.28
C LEU A 261 12.92 -11.56 -15.52
N LYS A 262 13.22 -12.07 -16.72
CA LYS A 262 13.26 -11.31 -17.97
C LYS A 262 14.01 -9.98 -17.77
N ALA A 263 15.18 -10.06 -17.14
CA ALA A 263 15.87 -8.87 -16.68
C ALA A 263 16.59 -8.16 -17.83
N GLN A 264 16.52 -6.83 -17.83
CA GLN A 264 17.16 -5.97 -18.83
C GLN A 264 17.97 -4.89 -18.13
N GLY A 265 19.25 -4.83 -18.43
CA GLY A 265 20.11 -3.73 -18.03
C GLY A 265 19.83 -2.50 -18.90
N MET A 266 19.65 -1.34 -18.27
CA MET A 266 19.39 -0.08 -18.96
C MET A 266 20.08 1.10 -18.28
N GLN A 267 20.25 2.18 -19.05
CA GLN A 267 20.75 3.45 -18.52
C GLN A 267 19.78 4.04 -17.50
N LEU A 268 20.31 4.82 -16.54
CA LEU A 268 19.53 5.42 -15.47
C LEU A 268 18.33 6.23 -15.99
N GLU A 269 18.52 6.98 -17.08
CA GLU A 269 17.46 7.76 -17.72
C GLU A 269 16.28 6.86 -18.14
N ASN A 270 16.56 5.75 -18.84
CA ASN A 270 15.54 4.80 -19.29
C ASN A 270 14.88 4.06 -18.11
N TRP A 271 15.65 3.77 -17.06
CA TRP A 271 15.10 3.17 -15.85
C TRP A 271 14.10 4.11 -15.15
N MET A 272 14.44 5.41 -15.06
CA MET A 272 13.53 6.43 -14.55
C MET A 272 12.26 6.56 -15.38
N LYS A 273 12.32 6.37 -16.71
CA LYS A 273 11.14 6.35 -17.59
C LYS A 273 10.13 5.27 -17.21
N VAL A 274 10.58 4.12 -16.74
CA VAL A 274 9.69 3.02 -16.34
C VAL A 274 9.26 3.19 -14.88
N LYS A 275 10.20 3.56 -14.00
CA LYS A 275 9.98 3.66 -12.56
C LYS A 275 9.04 4.79 -12.16
N ILE A 276 9.20 5.99 -12.73
CA ILE A 276 8.41 7.16 -12.35
C ILE A 276 6.91 6.91 -12.60
N PRO A 277 6.46 6.52 -13.82
CA PRO A 277 5.06 6.20 -14.05
C PRO A 277 4.50 5.15 -13.09
N ALA A 278 5.27 4.10 -12.77
CA ALA A 278 4.85 3.04 -11.86
C ALA A 278 4.53 3.56 -10.43
N LEU A 279 5.12 4.68 -10.02
CA LEU A 279 4.92 5.28 -8.70
C LEU A 279 3.84 6.36 -8.64
N MET A 280 3.43 6.91 -9.77
CA MET A 280 2.48 8.03 -9.81
C MET A 280 1.15 7.68 -9.15
N PHE A 281 0.67 6.45 -9.31
CA PHE A 281 -0.55 5.99 -8.65
C PHE A 281 -0.44 6.06 -7.13
N SER A 282 0.62 5.49 -6.56
CA SER A 282 0.86 5.49 -5.11
C SER A 282 1.16 6.89 -4.57
N ALA A 283 1.81 7.75 -5.35
CA ALA A 283 2.11 9.11 -4.93
C ALA A 283 0.89 10.05 -4.98
N VAL A 284 -0.07 9.82 -5.87
CA VAL A 284 -1.20 10.74 -6.11
C VAL A 284 -2.50 10.21 -5.50
N ALA A 285 -2.89 8.97 -5.82
CA ALA A 285 -4.19 8.44 -5.42
C ALA A 285 -4.24 8.00 -3.96
N GLU A 286 -3.19 7.32 -3.47
CA GLU A 286 -3.18 6.77 -2.10
C GLU A 286 -3.26 7.84 -1.00
N PRO A 287 -2.51 8.96 -1.06
CA PRO A 287 -2.63 10.01 -0.05
C PRO A 287 -4.06 10.59 0.02
N ILE A 288 -4.75 10.71 -1.11
CA ILE A 288 -6.13 11.23 -1.16
C ILE A 288 -7.11 10.21 -0.55
N CYS A 289 -6.93 8.92 -0.82
CA CYS A 289 -7.69 7.87 -0.14
C CYS A 289 -7.51 7.93 1.39
N VAL A 290 -6.27 8.15 1.84
CA VAL A 290 -5.93 8.33 3.26
C VAL A 290 -6.62 9.57 3.83
N LEU A 291 -6.61 10.70 3.12
CA LEU A 291 -7.25 11.94 3.57
C LEU A 291 -8.76 11.78 3.72
N LEU A 292 -9.42 11.11 2.77
CA LEU A 292 -10.87 10.98 2.73
C LEU A 292 -11.42 9.78 3.53
N ASP A 293 -10.57 8.85 3.98
CA ASP A 293 -10.98 7.55 4.54
C ASP A 293 -11.92 6.76 3.62
N ARG A 294 -11.67 6.81 2.31
CA ARG A 294 -12.49 6.13 1.30
C ARG A 294 -11.68 5.18 0.41
N PRO A 295 -12.30 4.10 -0.11
CA PRO A 295 -11.69 3.21 -1.10
C PRO A 295 -11.58 3.88 -2.48
N TYR A 296 -10.86 3.23 -3.40
CA TYR A 296 -10.54 3.81 -4.72
C TYR A 296 -11.77 4.18 -5.57
N LYS A 297 -12.85 3.38 -5.52
CA LYS A 297 -14.09 3.65 -6.27
C LYS A 297 -14.66 5.05 -6.04
N ASP A 298 -14.53 5.57 -4.83
CA ASP A 298 -15.19 6.82 -4.41
C ASP A 298 -14.42 8.05 -4.91
N LEU A 299 -13.14 7.90 -5.24
CA LEU A 299 -12.32 8.99 -5.80
C LEU A 299 -12.76 9.36 -7.22
N THR A 300 -13.11 8.36 -8.04
CA THR A 300 -13.40 8.56 -9.47
C THR A 300 -14.60 9.50 -9.69
N ARG A 301 -15.63 9.40 -8.84
CA ARG A 301 -16.85 10.21 -8.89
C ARG A 301 -16.70 11.58 -8.23
N ASN A 302 -15.69 11.76 -7.38
CA ASN A 302 -15.51 12.98 -6.60
C ASN A 302 -14.71 14.02 -7.40
N ARG A 303 -15.39 15.08 -7.84
CA ARG A 303 -14.78 16.19 -8.58
C ARG A 303 -13.62 16.85 -7.82
N HIS A 304 -13.75 17.05 -6.50
CA HIS A 304 -12.71 17.69 -5.70
C HIS A 304 -11.50 16.77 -5.52
N ALA A 305 -11.72 15.46 -5.37
CA ALA A 305 -10.63 14.49 -5.35
C ALA A 305 -9.85 14.50 -6.68
N ASN A 306 -10.56 14.58 -7.81
CA ASN A 306 -9.92 14.71 -9.13
C ASN A 306 -9.09 15.99 -9.27
N LEU A 307 -9.59 17.14 -8.78
CA LEU A 307 -8.82 18.39 -8.77
C LEU A 307 -7.57 18.30 -7.91
N LEU A 308 -7.66 17.66 -6.74
CA LEU A 308 -6.49 17.42 -5.89
C LEU A 308 -5.49 16.47 -6.55
N MET A 309 -5.95 15.41 -7.22
CA MET A 309 -5.08 14.53 -7.99
C MET A 309 -4.34 15.27 -9.09
N ASP A 310 -5.02 16.18 -9.79
CA ASP A 310 -4.42 17.02 -10.82
C ASP A 310 -3.34 17.94 -10.23
N GLN A 311 -3.64 18.62 -9.12
CA GLN A 311 -2.67 19.49 -8.43
C GLN A 311 -1.44 18.74 -7.94
N LEU A 312 -1.62 17.57 -7.31
CA LEU A 312 -0.50 16.76 -6.84
C LEU A 312 0.37 16.29 -8.02
N LEU A 313 -0.26 15.88 -9.12
CA LEU A 313 0.42 15.39 -10.31
C LEU A 313 1.17 16.50 -11.05
N GLU A 314 0.59 17.70 -11.16
CA GLU A 314 1.23 18.87 -11.78
C GLU A 314 2.50 19.27 -11.03
N GLU A 315 2.44 19.39 -9.70
CA GLU A 315 3.62 19.70 -8.88
C GLU A 315 4.73 18.64 -9.02
N ILE A 316 4.37 17.35 -9.07
CA ILE A 316 5.34 16.27 -9.32
C ILE A 316 5.91 16.37 -10.74
N ALA A 317 5.07 16.67 -11.73
CA ALA A 317 5.49 16.79 -13.11
C ALA A 317 6.51 17.92 -13.32
N ASP A 318 6.33 19.05 -12.64
CA ASP A 318 7.28 20.17 -12.66
C ASP A 318 8.64 19.78 -12.10
N VAL A 319 8.68 19.01 -11.01
CA VAL A 319 9.92 18.46 -10.46
C VAL A 319 10.59 17.53 -11.46
N VAL A 320 9.84 16.56 -11.99
CA VAL A 320 10.37 15.57 -12.95
C VAL A 320 10.89 16.26 -14.22
N ALA A 321 10.27 17.36 -14.64
CA ALA A 321 10.70 18.13 -15.80
C ALA A 321 12.12 18.72 -15.64
N ILE A 322 12.50 19.08 -14.41
CA ILE A 322 13.78 19.75 -14.09
C ILE A 322 14.89 18.76 -13.69
N MET A 323 14.53 17.56 -13.24
CA MET A 323 15.50 16.55 -12.80
C MET A 323 16.56 16.23 -13.88
N PRO A 324 17.87 16.31 -13.56
CA PRO A 324 18.95 16.06 -14.51
C PRO A 324 18.94 14.64 -15.07
N GLU A 325 18.46 13.65 -14.31
CA GLU A 325 18.36 12.24 -14.71
C GLU A 325 17.31 12.00 -15.81
N VAL A 326 16.38 12.94 -16.00
CA VAL A 326 15.24 12.81 -16.92
C VAL A 326 15.24 13.90 -17.99
N LYS A 327 16.03 14.97 -17.80
CA LYS A 327 16.06 16.16 -18.68
C LYS A 327 16.31 15.82 -20.16
N ARG A 328 17.05 14.75 -20.45
CA ARG A 328 17.42 14.32 -21.81
C ARG A 328 16.42 13.38 -22.48
N SER A 329 15.37 12.98 -21.77
CA SER A 329 14.34 12.06 -22.28
C SER A 329 13.12 12.83 -22.85
N PRO A 330 12.99 13.00 -24.18
CA PRO A 330 11.82 13.67 -24.76
C PRO A 330 10.52 12.87 -24.56
N GLU A 331 10.60 11.54 -24.47
CA GLU A 331 9.45 10.65 -24.29
C GLU A 331 8.75 10.88 -22.96
N LEU A 332 9.49 10.83 -21.85
CA LEU A 332 8.93 11.07 -20.51
C LEU A 332 8.40 12.50 -20.37
N GLN A 333 9.08 13.50 -20.94
CA GLN A 333 8.59 14.89 -20.98
C GLN A 333 7.25 14.99 -21.75
N ASN A 334 7.11 14.26 -22.85
CA ASN A 334 5.86 14.19 -23.60
C ASN A 334 4.75 13.46 -22.83
N MET A 335 5.09 12.39 -22.08
CA MET A 335 4.14 11.67 -21.22
C MET A 335 3.59 12.57 -20.11
N LEU A 336 4.44 13.41 -19.51
CA LEU A 336 4.05 14.38 -18.49
C LEU A 336 3.11 15.45 -19.06
N ARG A 337 3.47 16.06 -20.19
CA ARG A 337 2.70 17.18 -20.78
C ARG A 337 1.34 16.78 -21.36
N ARG A 338 1.19 15.54 -21.85
CA ARG A 338 -0.03 15.10 -22.56
C ARG A 338 -1.12 14.51 -21.64
N GLY A 339 -0.97 14.64 -20.33
CA GLY A 339 -1.92 14.09 -19.35
C GLY A 339 -2.00 12.56 -19.38
N TYR A 340 -0.96 11.88 -19.90
CA TYR A 340 -0.93 10.42 -19.98
C TYR A 340 -0.94 9.80 -18.59
N MET A 341 -0.18 10.38 -17.65
CA MET A 341 -0.12 9.89 -16.26
C MET A 341 -1.48 9.95 -15.58
N LYS A 342 -2.25 11.02 -15.79
CA LYS A 342 -3.63 11.11 -15.29
C LYS A 342 -4.51 9.99 -15.84
N LYS A 343 -4.44 9.73 -17.15
CA LYS A 343 -5.21 8.64 -17.77
C LYS A 343 -4.82 7.27 -17.22
N MET A 344 -3.53 7.05 -16.99
CA MET A 344 -3.01 5.82 -16.39
C MET A 344 -3.50 5.64 -14.95
N ILE A 345 -3.43 6.69 -14.11
CA ILE A 345 -3.97 6.67 -12.74
C ILE A 345 -5.47 6.35 -12.75
N MET A 346 -6.24 7.01 -13.63
CA MET A 346 -7.68 6.76 -13.75
C MET A 346 -7.99 5.34 -14.21
N SER A 347 -7.21 4.80 -15.15
CA SER A 347 -7.34 3.41 -15.58
C SER A 347 -7.08 2.43 -14.44
N GLN A 348 -6.05 2.67 -13.62
CA GLN A 348 -5.75 1.86 -12.45
C GLN A 348 -6.85 1.97 -11.37
N LEU A 349 -7.38 3.18 -11.10
CA LEU A 349 -8.51 3.37 -10.19
C LEU A 349 -9.74 2.56 -10.61
N TRP A 350 -10.05 2.54 -11.91
CA TRP A 350 -11.16 1.76 -12.45
C TRP A 350 -10.93 0.25 -12.33
N GLY A 351 -9.69 -0.21 -12.50
CA GLY A 351 -9.31 -1.61 -12.32
C GLY A 351 -9.45 -2.11 -10.88
N LYS A 352 -9.14 -1.25 -9.90
CA LYS A 352 -9.08 -1.60 -8.47
C LYS A 352 -10.44 -1.61 -7.76
N LYS A 353 -11.45 -0.92 -8.28
CA LYS A 353 -12.84 -0.91 -7.76
C LYS A 353 -12.92 -0.65 -6.24
N ASP A 354 -13.38 -1.63 -5.47
CA ASP A 354 -13.64 -1.55 -4.03
C ASP A 354 -12.40 -1.76 -3.16
N ALA A 355 -11.24 -2.05 -3.77
CA ALA A 355 -10.02 -2.30 -3.04
C ALA A 355 -9.64 -1.13 -2.11
N PRO A 356 -9.19 -1.43 -0.87
CA PRO A 356 -8.72 -0.40 0.04
C PRO A 356 -7.37 0.16 -0.41
N SER A 357 -7.06 1.40 -0.01
CA SER A 357 -5.73 1.96 -0.22
C SER A 357 -4.68 1.26 0.64
N ARG A 358 -3.53 0.92 0.05
CA ARG A 358 -2.41 0.27 0.75
C ARG A 358 -1.93 1.13 1.91
N MET A 359 -1.69 2.41 1.62
CA MET A 359 -1.27 3.40 2.61
C MET A 359 -2.29 3.59 3.74
N ALA A 360 -3.59 3.58 3.43
CA ALA A 360 -4.64 3.65 4.44
C ALA A 360 -4.65 2.41 5.33
N LEU A 361 -4.47 1.22 4.74
CA LEU A 361 -4.36 -0.04 5.49
C LEU A 361 -3.12 -0.05 6.40
N GLN A 362 -1.98 0.46 5.92
CA GLN A 362 -0.76 0.63 6.71
C GLN A 362 -1.04 1.48 7.96
N ILE A 363 -1.69 2.63 7.79
CA ILE A 363 -2.02 3.52 8.90
C ILE A 363 -2.97 2.84 9.89
N ARG A 364 -4.03 2.16 9.42
CA ARG A 364 -4.98 1.44 10.29
C ARG A 364 -4.29 0.38 11.14
N ARG A 365 -3.29 -0.30 10.59
CA ARG A 365 -2.47 -1.30 11.28
C ARG A 365 -1.39 -0.71 12.17
N GLY A 366 -1.23 0.62 12.20
CA GLY A 366 -0.13 1.29 12.89
C GLY A 366 1.24 1.04 12.24
N ALA A 367 1.31 0.56 10.99
CA ALA A 367 2.56 0.36 10.29
C ALA A 367 3.06 1.66 9.64
N LEU A 368 4.38 1.79 9.51
CA LEU A 368 5.01 2.93 8.83
C LEU A 368 4.54 3.03 7.37
N THR A 369 4.33 4.27 6.92
CA THR A 369 3.90 4.58 5.56
C THR A 369 5.07 4.87 4.64
N ASP A 370 4.97 4.45 3.38
CA ASP A 370 6.03 4.65 2.37
C ASP A 370 6.06 6.07 1.75
N ILE A 371 5.24 7.00 2.27
CA ILE A 371 5.03 8.35 1.73
C ILE A 371 6.34 9.16 1.56
N ASP A 372 7.34 8.93 2.42
CA ASP A 372 8.62 9.64 2.39
C ASP A 372 9.47 9.26 1.17
N TYR A 373 9.33 8.03 0.66
CA TYR A 373 10.03 7.54 -0.54
C TYR A 373 9.16 7.64 -1.80
N LEU A 374 7.97 8.22 -1.67
CA LEU A 374 7.06 8.56 -2.76
C LEU A 374 7.06 10.08 -2.92
N ASN A 375 6.09 10.78 -2.33
CA ASN A 375 5.98 12.23 -2.38
C ASN A 375 7.17 12.93 -1.70
N GLY A 376 7.72 12.36 -0.63
CA GLY A 376 8.89 12.93 0.07
C GLY A 376 10.11 13.07 -0.84
N PHE A 377 10.37 12.08 -1.70
CA PHE A 377 11.42 12.15 -2.70
C PHE A 377 11.22 13.34 -3.65
N PHE A 378 10.03 13.50 -4.23
CA PHE A 378 9.75 14.62 -5.15
C PHE A 378 9.81 15.98 -4.45
N ILE A 379 9.37 16.07 -3.18
CA ILE A 379 9.50 17.30 -2.39
C ILE A 379 10.97 17.66 -2.20
N GLN A 380 11.81 16.69 -1.79
CA GLN A 380 13.24 16.92 -1.58
C GLN A 380 13.92 17.38 -2.89
N ARG A 381 13.63 16.72 -4.01
CA ARG A 381 14.17 17.09 -5.33
C ARG A 381 13.67 18.46 -5.78
N GLY A 382 12.40 18.77 -5.54
CA GLY A 382 11.82 20.08 -5.82
C GLY A 382 12.47 21.19 -5.01
N GLU A 383 12.72 20.98 -3.72
CA GLU A 383 13.41 21.94 -2.86
C GLU A 383 14.85 22.21 -3.31
N MET A 384 15.58 21.15 -3.68
CA MET A 384 16.93 21.29 -4.27
C MET A 384 16.92 22.11 -5.57
N ALA A 385 15.84 22.02 -6.35
CA ALA A 385 15.63 22.80 -7.57
C ALA A 385 14.98 24.18 -7.33
N GLY A 386 14.68 24.56 -6.08
CA GLY A 386 14.01 25.82 -5.74
C GLY A 386 12.50 25.87 -6.06
N LEU A 387 11.87 24.73 -6.34
CA LEU A 387 10.42 24.63 -6.58
C LEU A 387 9.66 24.47 -5.26
N LYS A 388 8.47 25.06 -5.20
CA LYS A 388 7.54 24.91 -4.07
C LYS A 388 6.44 23.92 -4.46
N LEU A 389 6.27 22.88 -3.64
CA LEU A 389 5.23 21.87 -3.80
C LEU A 389 4.23 21.92 -2.62
N PRO A 390 3.42 22.99 -2.49
CA PRO A 390 2.51 23.14 -1.35
C PRO A 390 1.48 22.02 -1.22
N ALA A 391 0.90 21.53 -2.32
CA ALA A 391 -0.12 20.48 -2.27
C ALA A 391 0.48 19.15 -1.81
N ASN A 392 1.63 18.75 -2.36
CA ASN A 392 2.32 17.53 -1.94
C ASN A 392 2.79 17.64 -0.49
N LYS A 393 3.35 18.79 -0.07
CA LYS A 393 3.75 19.01 1.33
C LYS A 393 2.56 18.89 2.29
N MET A 394 1.41 19.45 1.93
CA MET A 394 0.18 19.32 2.71
C MET A 394 -0.27 17.86 2.79
N ALA A 395 -0.29 17.14 1.66
CA ALA A 395 -0.67 15.72 1.62
C ALA A 395 0.23 14.86 2.52
N VAL A 396 1.56 15.01 2.42
CA VAL A 396 2.53 14.31 3.27
C VAL A 396 2.30 14.63 4.75
N SER A 397 2.14 15.91 5.09
CA SER A 397 1.94 16.36 6.46
C SER A 397 0.67 15.76 7.08
N MET A 398 -0.42 15.71 6.30
CA MET A 398 -1.69 15.14 6.74
C MET A 398 -1.63 13.63 6.89
N VAL A 399 -1.00 12.91 5.96
CA VAL A 399 -0.77 11.46 6.06
C VAL A 399 0.01 11.14 7.32
N LYS A 400 1.11 11.87 7.59
CA LYS A 400 1.91 11.73 8.81
C LYS A 400 1.13 12.06 10.08
N ALA A 401 0.33 13.14 10.07
CA ALA A 401 -0.52 13.52 11.19
C ALA A 401 -1.55 12.43 11.52
N LYS A 402 -2.16 11.83 10.48
CA LYS A 402 -3.10 10.73 10.63
C LYS A 402 -2.44 9.46 11.17
N HIS A 403 -1.28 9.11 10.63
CA HIS A 403 -0.47 8.01 11.12
C HIS A 403 -0.14 8.18 12.61
N LYS A 404 0.36 9.36 13.02
CA LYS A 404 0.65 9.68 14.42
C LYS A 404 -0.58 9.58 15.33
N THR A 405 -1.76 9.93 14.82
CA THR A 405 -3.02 9.82 15.57
C THR A 405 -3.38 8.36 15.86
N VAL A 406 -3.27 7.48 14.85
CA VAL A 406 -3.54 6.05 15.05
C VAL A 406 -2.47 5.40 15.93
N TRP A 407 -1.20 5.73 15.70
CA TRP A 407 -0.08 5.24 16.51
C TRP A 407 -0.27 5.53 18.01
N ARG A 408 -0.69 6.75 18.37
CA ARG A 408 -0.99 7.11 19.76
C ARG A 408 -2.12 6.29 20.36
N LYS A 409 -3.17 6.00 19.58
CA LYS A 409 -4.30 5.15 20.03
C LYS A 409 -3.86 3.72 20.28
N THR A 410 -2.98 3.18 19.43
CA THR A 410 -2.45 1.82 19.58
C THR A 410 -1.48 1.70 20.77
N GLN A 411 -0.74 2.76 21.10
CA GLN A 411 0.18 2.78 22.24
C GLN A 411 -0.48 3.11 23.59
N SER A 412 -1.61 3.82 23.59
CA SER A 412 -2.38 4.01 24.82
C SER A 412 -3.03 2.68 25.25
N PRO A 413 -2.90 2.23 26.51
CA PRO A 413 -3.63 1.08 26.99
C PRO A 413 -5.14 1.31 26.80
N PRO A 414 -5.95 0.26 26.55
CA PRO A 414 -7.38 0.44 26.37
C PRO A 414 -7.93 1.13 27.62
N THR A 415 -8.30 2.41 27.47
CA THR A 415 -9.11 3.08 28.47
C THR A 415 -10.44 2.35 28.47
N THR A 416 -10.63 1.44 29.44
CA THR A 416 -11.95 1.00 29.84
C THR A 416 -12.81 2.25 29.95
N PRO A 417 -14.03 2.28 29.37
CA PRO A 417 -14.90 3.42 29.55
C PRO A 417 -15.09 3.58 31.06
N LYS A 418 -14.43 4.57 31.64
CA LYS A 418 -14.77 5.03 32.97
C LYS A 418 -16.22 5.41 32.84
N GLN A 419 -17.11 4.62 33.44
CA GLN A 419 -18.45 5.06 33.75
C GLN A 419 -18.25 6.45 34.35
N LEU A 420 -18.73 7.47 33.64
CA LEU A 420 -18.96 8.78 34.23
C LEU A 420 -20.06 8.56 35.27
N GLY A 421 -19.65 8.00 36.41
CA GLY A 421 -20.42 8.04 37.64
C GLY A 421 -20.52 9.51 38.00
N CYS A 422 -21.71 10.05 37.83
CA CYS A 422 -22.09 11.35 38.35
C CYS A 422 -21.80 11.37 39.86
N GLU A 423 -20.68 11.98 40.27
CA GLU A 423 -20.33 12.22 41.68
C GLU A 423 -21.18 13.34 42.31
N ILE A 424 -22.44 13.48 41.91
CA ILE A 424 -23.41 14.43 42.49
C ILE A 424 -24.45 13.70 43.36
N CYS A 425 -24.51 12.36 43.32
CA CYS A 425 -25.55 11.61 44.03
C CYS A 425 -24.99 10.67 45.12
N LYS A 426 -24.11 11.18 45.99
CA LYS A 426 -23.81 10.52 47.29
C LYS A 426 -23.60 11.56 48.38
N ALA A 427 -24.69 12.16 48.84
CA ALA A 427 -24.73 12.81 50.14
C ALA A 427 -25.21 11.78 51.19
N PRO A 428 -24.43 11.45 52.22
CA PRO A 428 -24.98 10.89 53.44
C PRO A 428 -25.59 12.04 54.27
N VAL A 429 -26.82 11.80 54.72
CA VAL A 429 -27.56 12.65 55.66
C VAL A 429 -26.89 12.57 57.02
N GLU A 430 -26.28 13.65 57.50
CA GLU A 430 -26.04 13.87 58.93
C GLU A 430 -26.36 15.31 59.33
N GLN A 431 -27.18 15.40 60.38
CA GLN A 431 -27.72 16.60 60.99
C GLN A 431 -26.73 17.19 62.01
N GLY A 432 -26.64 18.53 62.10
CA GLY A 432 -26.24 19.21 63.33
C GLY A 432 -25.00 20.12 63.25
N ASN A 433 -25.24 21.43 63.18
CA ASN A 433 -24.31 22.53 63.54
C ASN A 433 -24.32 22.72 65.09
N PRO A 434 -23.47 23.54 65.78
CA PRO A 434 -22.36 24.38 65.31
C PRO A 434 -21.06 24.39 66.16
N ALA A 435 -20.07 25.13 65.63
CA ALA A 435 -18.97 25.82 66.31
C ALA A 435 -17.60 25.11 66.40
N LYS A 436 -16.60 25.63 65.67
CA LYS A 436 -15.41 26.33 66.22
C LYS A 436 -14.37 26.71 65.15
N LYS A 437 -14.04 28.01 65.17
CA LYS A 437 -12.72 28.67 64.99
C LYS A 437 -11.87 28.42 63.72
N LEU A 438 -11.63 29.54 63.01
CA LEU A 438 -10.47 29.79 62.15
C LEU A 438 -9.14 29.72 62.93
N PRO A 439 -8.02 29.48 62.23
CA PRO A 439 -7.00 30.53 62.05
C PRO A 439 -6.51 30.61 60.59
N SER A 440 -6.60 31.76 59.91
CA SER A 440 -5.57 32.83 59.81
C SER A 440 -4.20 32.39 59.26
N GLY A 441 -3.98 32.70 57.98
CA GLY A 441 -2.80 33.45 57.53
C GLY A 441 -1.56 32.65 57.08
N ARG A 442 -1.29 32.68 55.77
CA ARG A 442 0.01 33.13 55.24
C ARG A 442 -0.12 33.54 53.77
N ALA A 443 0.35 34.75 53.50
CA ALA A 443 0.34 35.43 52.22
C ALA A 443 1.69 35.27 51.50
N ALA A 444 1.67 35.28 50.17
CA ALA A 444 2.65 35.90 49.26
C ALA A 444 2.26 35.58 47.79
N PRO A 445 2.78 36.31 46.78
CA PRO A 445 2.68 37.75 46.58
C PRO A 445 2.07 38.11 45.21
N ARG A 446 1.57 39.34 45.09
CA ARG A 446 1.09 39.95 43.83
C ARG A 446 2.26 40.45 43.00
N PHE A 447 2.21 40.22 41.68
CA PHE A 447 2.88 41.01 40.65
C PHE A 447 1.85 41.46 39.60
N PRO A 448 2.09 42.61 38.91
CA PRO A 448 1.05 43.46 38.37
C PRO A 448 0.65 43.08 36.93
N GLU A 449 -0.64 43.21 36.62
CA GLU A 449 -1.17 43.12 35.26
C GLU A 449 -0.95 44.44 34.49
N PRO A 450 -0.58 44.38 33.20
CA PRO A 450 -0.80 45.48 32.28
C PRO A 450 -2.22 45.40 31.66
N ASN A 451 -2.89 46.54 31.73
CA ASN A 451 -4.25 46.81 31.29
C ASN A 451 -4.35 46.81 29.75
N ILE A 452 -5.17 45.91 29.17
CA ILE A 452 -5.63 46.01 27.78
C ILE A 452 -7.15 45.79 27.76
N ASN A 453 -7.84 46.85 27.33
CA ASN A 453 -9.27 46.96 27.07
C ASN A 453 -9.92 45.70 26.48
N THR A 454 -10.85 45.10 27.21
CA THR A 454 -11.86 44.16 26.70
C THR A 454 -13.21 44.86 26.58
N GLY A 455 -13.49 45.41 25.40
CA GLY A 455 -14.85 45.62 24.92
C GLY A 455 -15.34 44.31 24.28
N ALA A 456 -15.94 43.41 25.07
CA ALA A 456 -16.64 42.25 24.54
C ALA A 456 -17.83 41.92 25.44
N THR A 457 -19.00 42.26 24.93
CA THR A 457 -20.33 41.96 25.44
C THR A 457 -20.51 40.48 25.75
N HIS A 458 -20.99 40.18 26.97
CA HIS A 458 -21.48 38.86 27.37
C HIS A 458 -22.61 38.39 26.44
N ALA A 459 -22.35 37.38 25.62
CA ALA A 459 -23.39 36.60 24.96
C ALA A 459 -23.90 35.53 25.94
N SER A 460 -25.07 35.78 26.51
CA SER A 460 -25.86 34.84 27.28
C SER A 460 -26.33 33.66 26.42
N LEU A 461 -26.17 32.43 26.94
CA LEU A 461 -26.69 31.18 26.38
C LEU A 461 -28.20 31.26 26.08
N PRO A 462 -28.70 30.70 24.96
CA PRO A 462 -30.12 30.71 24.65
C PRO A 462 -30.85 29.70 25.54
N ARG A 463 -31.97 30.15 26.14
CA ARG A 463 -32.96 29.29 26.80
C ARG A 463 -33.46 28.25 25.78
N LYS A 464 -33.47 26.96 26.18
CA LYS A 464 -34.22 25.93 25.45
C LYS A 464 -35.68 26.37 25.42
N MET A 465 -36.25 26.52 24.22
CA MET A 465 -37.71 26.60 24.04
C MET A 465 -38.30 25.25 24.44
N ASP A 466 -39.35 25.28 25.27
CA ASP A 466 -40.06 24.07 25.66
C ASP A 466 -40.81 23.50 24.44
N ASP A 467 -40.81 22.17 24.29
CA ASP A 467 -41.41 21.44 23.13
C ASP A 467 -42.89 21.81 22.89
N SER A 468 -43.60 22.32 23.91
CA SER A 468 -44.97 22.84 23.78
C SER A 468 -45.06 24.08 22.88
N GLU A 469 -44.09 24.99 22.92
CA GLU A 469 -44.08 26.20 22.09
C GLU A 469 -43.74 25.88 20.63
N LEU A 470 -42.84 24.91 20.39
CA LEU A 470 -42.50 24.42 19.05
C LEU A 470 -43.68 23.71 18.37
N ASP A 471 -44.47 22.95 19.12
CA ASP A 471 -45.67 22.29 18.59
C ASP A 471 -46.83 23.27 18.36
N GLN A 472 -46.94 24.33 19.15
CA GLN A 472 -47.86 25.45 18.89
C GLN A 472 -47.45 26.23 17.63
N ILE A 473 -46.16 26.47 17.41
CA ILE A 473 -45.65 27.10 16.19
C ILE A 473 -45.90 26.21 14.96
N ARG A 474 -45.74 24.89 15.06
CA ARG A 474 -46.04 23.94 13.96
C ARG A 474 -47.53 23.94 13.61
N LYS A 475 -48.43 23.95 14.59
CA LYS A 475 -49.87 24.03 14.36
C LYS A 475 -50.27 25.35 13.71
N ALA A 476 -49.77 26.48 14.22
CA ALA A 476 -50.03 27.80 13.64
C ALA A 476 -49.51 27.91 12.19
N ARG A 477 -48.33 27.35 11.89
CA ARG A 477 -47.75 27.35 10.54
C ARG A 477 -48.56 26.49 9.57
N LEU A 478 -49.09 25.36 10.04
CA LEU A 478 -49.88 24.43 9.24
C LEU A 478 -51.26 25.01 8.93
N GLU A 479 -51.85 25.75 9.85
CA GLU A 479 -53.12 26.46 9.68
C GLU A 479 -52.97 27.67 8.74
N GLN A 480 -51.86 28.41 8.86
CA GLN A 480 -51.51 29.50 7.94
C GLN A 480 -51.31 28.99 6.50
N LEU A 481 -50.69 27.82 6.33
CA LEU A 481 -50.53 27.18 5.02
C LEU A 481 -51.86 26.67 4.44
N LYS A 482 -52.77 26.19 5.30
CA LYS A 482 -54.11 25.75 4.89
C LYS A 482 -54.98 26.93 4.46
N ALA A 483 -54.85 28.08 5.12
CA ALA A 483 -55.51 29.33 4.72
C ALA A 483 -54.93 29.90 3.42
N GLN A 484 -53.62 29.73 3.19
CA GLN A 484 -52.94 30.23 1.98
C GLN A 484 -53.14 29.32 0.75
N ALA A 485 -53.55 28.05 0.93
CA ALA A 485 -53.87 27.13 -0.16
C ALA A 485 -55.33 27.23 -0.66
N GLY A 486 -56.17 28.09 -0.05
CA GLY A 486 -57.58 28.27 -0.39
C GLY A 486 -57.91 29.42 -1.35
N ALA A 487 -56.93 30.23 -1.76
CA ALA A 487 -57.17 31.38 -2.66
C ALA A 487 -56.00 31.54 -3.65
N GLY A 488 -56.20 31.09 -4.90
CA GLY A 488 -55.22 31.29 -5.96
C GLY A 488 -55.41 30.36 -7.15
N GLY A 489 -56.52 30.54 -7.90
CA GLY A 489 -56.62 30.01 -9.25
C GLY A 489 -55.71 30.80 -10.21
N GLY A 490 -54.97 30.11 -11.06
CA GLY A 490 -54.17 30.76 -12.11
C GLY A 490 -53.07 29.89 -12.71
N SER A 491 -53.40 29.22 -13.83
CA SER A 491 -52.57 28.94 -15.01
C SER A 491 -51.04 29.15 -14.93
N GLY A 492 -50.26 28.10 -15.21
CA GLY A 492 -48.85 28.24 -15.61
C GLY A 492 -48.03 26.96 -15.44
N GLY A 493 -47.39 26.51 -16.53
CA GLY A 493 -46.74 25.20 -16.65
C GLY A 493 -45.51 24.94 -15.78
N GLY A 494 -45.14 23.66 -15.66
CA GLY A 494 -43.91 23.23 -14.99
C GLY A 494 -43.94 21.78 -14.50
N GLY A 495 -43.99 20.82 -15.42
CA GLY A 495 -43.85 19.39 -15.11
C GLY A 495 -42.43 19.07 -14.63
N GLY A 496 -42.30 18.38 -13.49
CA GLY A 496 -41.03 17.79 -13.05
C GLY A 496 -40.84 17.59 -11.54
N GLY A 497 -41.63 18.27 -10.68
CA GLY A 497 -41.45 18.19 -9.21
C GLY A 497 -42.41 17.28 -8.45
N SER A 498 -43.47 16.80 -9.10
CA SER A 498 -44.62 16.14 -8.44
C SER A 498 -44.35 14.68 -8.04
N GLN A 499 -43.32 14.05 -8.60
CA GLN A 499 -43.10 12.61 -8.47
C GLN A 499 -42.37 12.22 -7.18
N GLN A 500 -41.57 13.13 -6.61
CA GLN A 500 -40.76 12.84 -5.42
C GLN A 500 -41.56 13.02 -4.12
N LYS A 501 -42.44 14.04 -4.04
CA LYS A 501 -43.39 14.21 -2.92
C LYS A 501 -44.45 13.10 -2.86
N GLN A 502 -44.89 12.60 -4.02
CA GLN A 502 -45.88 11.53 -4.07
C GLN A 502 -45.30 10.16 -3.66
N ALA A 503 -43.99 9.96 -3.82
CA ALA A 503 -43.30 8.74 -3.38
C ALA A 503 -43.08 8.71 -1.85
N GLU A 504 -42.65 9.82 -1.24
CA GLU A 504 -42.50 9.91 0.22
C GLU A 504 -43.83 9.77 0.95
N GLN A 505 -44.90 10.36 0.41
CA GLN A 505 -46.22 10.27 1.01
C GLN A 505 -46.81 8.85 0.92
N ARG A 506 -46.52 8.10 -0.15
CA ARG A 506 -46.89 6.68 -0.26
C ARG A 506 -46.09 5.79 0.70
N GLN A 507 -44.80 6.04 0.87
CA GLN A 507 -43.97 5.28 1.81
C GLN A 507 -44.39 5.50 3.27
N GLN A 508 -44.79 6.72 3.64
CA GLN A 508 -45.31 7.01 4.97
C GLN A 508 -46.65 6.31 5.22
N GLN A 509 -47.59 6.38 4.27
CA GLN A 509 -48.87 5.69 4.37
C GLN A 509 -48.71 4.16 4.48
N GLU A 510 -47.76 3.60 3.72
CA GLU A 510 -47.47 2.17 3.75
C GLU A 510 -46.83 1.75 5.09
N ALA A 511 -45.92 2.56 5.64
CA ALA A 511 -45.33 2.31 6.95
C ALA A 511 -46.36 2.39 8.09
N GLU A 512 -47.26 3.37 8.05
CA GLU A 512 -48.33 3.53 9.03
C GLU A 512 -49.33 2.35 8.96
N ALA A 513 -49.74 1.94 7.77
CA ALA A 513 -50.61 0.78 7.57
C ALA A 513 -49.96 -0.52 8.08
N ARG A 514 -48.66 -0.72 7.81
CA ARG A 514 -47.89 -1.87 8.30
C ARG A 514 -47.85 -1.89 9.83
N GLN A 515 -47.59 -0.75 10.46
CA GLN A 515 -47.55 -0.65 11.93
C GLN A 515 -48.92 -0.94 12.58
N GLN A 516 -50.01 -0.49 11.97
CA GLN A 516 -51.37 -0.78 12.45
C GLN A 516 -51.67 -2.29 12.42
N ILE A 517 -51.30 -2.96 11.33
CA ILE A 517 -51.45 -4.42 11.19
C ILE A 517 -50.60 -5.16 12.23
N LEU A 518 -49.33 -4.77 12.40
CA LEU A 518 -48.42 -5.39 13.36
C LEU A 518 -48.91 -5.24 14.82
N ASN A 519 -49.46 -4.08 15.19
CA ASN A 519 -50.04 -3.86 16.52
C ASN A 519 -51.28 -4.73 16.80
N GLN A 520 -52.02 -5.12 15.76
CA GLN A 520 -53.19 -5.99 15.90
C GLN A 520 -52.79 -7.47 16.11
N ILE A 521 -51.65 -7.88 15.52
CA ILE A 521 -51.18 -9.27 15.48
C ILE A 521 -50.25 -9.60 16.66
N LEU A 522 -49.46 -8.65 17.17
CA LEU A 522 -48.41 -8.90 18.15
C LEU A 522 -48.86 -8.63 19.61
N HIS A 523 -48.31 -9.39 20.55
CA HIS A 523 -48.28 -8.99 21.96
C HIS A 523 -47.27 -7.87 22.20
N PRO A 524 -47.47 -7.01 23.23
CA PRO A 524 -46.55 -5.90 23.52
C PRO A 524 -45.10 -6.37 23.76
N GLU A 525 -44.91 -7.52 24.40
CA GLU A 525 -43.58 -8.13 24.62
C GLU A 525 -42.90 -8.55 23.30
N ALA A 526 -43.67 -9.04 22.32
CA ALA A 526 -43.17 -9.43 21.01
C ALA A 526 -42.80 -8.21 20.15
N ALA A 527 -43.58 -7.12 20.24
CA ALA A 527 -43.31 -5.85 19.57
C ALA A 527 -42.01 -5.19 20.10
N ASP A 528 -41.81 -5.19 21.43
CA ASP A 528 -40.57 -4.69 22.05
C ASP A 528 -39.35 -5.47 21.58
N ARG A 529 -39.47 -6.80 21.46
CA ARG A 529 -38.38 -7.64 20.95
C ARG A 529 -38.07 -7.37 19.49
N LEU A 530 -39.09 -7.22 18.65
CA LEU A 530 -38.93 -6.87 17.23
C LEU A 530 -38.24 -5.50 17.09
N GLY A 531 -38.61 -4.53 17.94
CA GLY A 531 -37.94 -3.23 18.04
C GLY A 531 -36.46 -3.33 18.42
N ARG A 532 -36.10 -4.18 19.39
CA ARG A 532 -34.68 -4.42 19.75
C ARG A 532 -33.90 -5.08 18.61
N ILE A 533 -34.52 -6.00 17.86
CA ILE A 533 -33.90 -6.66 16.70
C ILE A 533 -33.67 -5.66 15.57
N ARG A 534 -34.63 -4.75 15.35
CA ARG A 534 -34.55 -3.69 14.36
C ARG A 534 -33.33 -2.78 14.57
N LEU A 535 -33.01 -2.46 15.83
CA LEU A 535 -31.82 -1.69 16.20
C LEU A 535 -30.49 -2.39 15.82
N VAL A 536 -30.46 -3.72 15.86
CA VAL A 536 -29.24 -4.50 15.60
C VAL A 536 -29.11 -4.85 14.12
N LYS A 537 -30.22 -5.24 13.46
CA LYS A 537 -30.28 -5.60 12.03
C LYS A 537 -31.67 -5.30 11.45
N GLU A 538 -31.84 -4.11 10.88
CA GLU A 538 -33.09 -3.63 10.23
C GLU A 538 -33.64 -4.62 9.20
N GLN A 539 -32.78 -5.18 8.33
CA GLN A 539 -33.20 -6.13 7.29
C GLN A 539 -33.87 -7.40 7.86
N ARG A 540 -33.39 -7.92 9.00
CA ARG A 540 -33.97 -9.12 9.61
C ARG A 540 -35.33 -8.82 10.26
N ALA A 541 -35.51 -7.63 10.81
CA ALA A 541 -36.79 -7.21 11.34
C ALA A 541 -37.83 -7.09 10.20
N GLN A 542 -37.45 -6.48 9.07
CA GLN A 542 -38.31 -6.33 7.90
C GLN A 542 -38.74 -7.69 7.30
N ASP A 543 -37.82 -8.66 7.20
CA ASP A 543 -38.14 -10.01 6.71
C ASP A 543 -39.22 -10.70 7.59
N VAL A 544 -39.10 -10.55 8.91
CA VAL A 544 -40.05 -11.12 9.87
C VAL A 544 -41.38 -10.37 9.87
N GLU A 545 -41.36 -9.03 9.78
CA GLU A 545 -42.57 -8.20 9.63
C GLU A 545 -43.38 -8.59 8.40
N ASN A 546 -42.72 -8.72 7.24
CA ASN A 546 -43.38 -9.10 5.98
C ASN A 546 -44.00 -10.50 6.07
N ARG A 547 -43.31 -11.45 6.72
CA ARG A 547 -43.82 -12.81 6.93
C ARG A 547 -45.02 -12.83 7.87
N LEU A 548 -45.00 -12.03 8.94
CA LEU A 548 -46.12 -11.90 9.88
C LEU A 548 -47.35 -11.26 9.22
N ILE A 549 -47.15 -10.22 8.40
CA ILE A 549 -48.22 -9.59 7.64
C ILE A 549 -48.83 -10.58 6.65
N MET A 550 -48.01 -11.36 5.95
CA MET A 550 -48.46 -12.39 5.02
C MET A 550 -49.29 -13.49 5.72
N LEU A 551 -48.85 -13.95 6.90
CA LEU A 551 -49.57 -14.95 7.71
C LEU A 551 -50.89 -14.41 8.28
N ALA A 552 -50.99 -13.11 8.52
CA ALA A 552 -52.21 -12.47 8.99
C ALA A 552 -53.21 -12.23 7.85
N GLN A 553 -52.73 -11.83 6.67
CA GLN A 553 -53.54 -11.69 5.48
C GLN A 553 -54.06 -13.05 4.97
N SER A 554 -53.28 -14.14 5.14
CA SER A 554 -53.70 -15.50 4.79
C SER A 554 -54.65 -16.15 5.81
N GLY A 555 -54.95 -15.48 6.93
CA GLY A 555 -55.86 -15.98 7.96
C GLY A 555 -55.32 -17.18 8.77
N GLN A 556 -54.04 -17.50 8.66
CA GLN A 556 -53.41 -18.62 9.37
C GLN A 556 -53.15 -18.31 10.86
N LEU A 557 -53.11 -17.04 11.24
CA LEU A 557 -52.96 -16.59 12.62
C LEU A 557 -54.32 -16.54 13.34
N ARG A 558 -54.62 -17.61 14.09
CA ARG A 558 -55.85 -17.70 14.92
C ARG A 558 -55.73 -16.97 16.27
N SER A 559 -54.53 -16.52 16.65
CA SER A 559 -54.21 -15.90 17.94
C SER A 559 -53.08 -14.88 17.82
N LYS A 560 -53.01 -13.93 18.76
CA LYS A 560 -51.90 -12.97 18.82
C LYS A 560 -50.56 -13.68 19.01
N VAL A 561 -49.54 -13.23 18.29
CA VAL A 561 -48.20 -13.82 18.30
C VAL A 561 -47.48 -13.45 19.58
N THR A 562 -47.04 -14.48 20.33
CA THR A 562 -46.27 -14.33 21.56
C THR A 562 -44.77 -14.25 21.27
N GLU A 563 -43.98 -13.80 22.25
CA GLU A 563 -42.52 -13.69 22.11
C GLU A 563 -41.85 -15.04 21.78
N ALA A 564 -42.37 -16.15 22.31
CA ALA A 564 -41.88 -17.50 22.03
C ALA A 564 -42.09 -17.90 20.57
N GLN A 565 -43.26 -17.62 20.00
CA GLN A 565 -43.55 -17.88 18.57
C GLN A 565 -42.72 -16.97 17.65
N LEU A 566 -42.44 -15.73 18.08
CA LEU A 566 -41.55 -14.84 17.34
C LEU A 566 -40.10 -15.36 17.29
N LYS A 567 -39.60 -15.96 18.39
CA LYS A 567 -38.28 -16.62 18.43
C LYS A 567 -38.20 -17.79 17.44
N GLU A 568 -39.25 -18.61 17.38
CA GLU A 568 -39.32 -19.76 16.48
C GLU A 568 -39.35 -19.31 15.01
N LEU A 569 -40.13 -18.27 14.68
CA LEU A 569 -40.13 -17.66 13.35
C LEU A 569 -38.76 -17.07 12.97
N LEU A 570 -38.03 -16.48 13.93
CA LEU A 570 -36.67 -15.98 13.71
C LEU A 570 -35.67 -17.11 13.43
N ALA A 571 -35.82 -18.27 14.09
CA ALA A 571 -35.01 -19.45 13.82
C ALA A 571 -35.29 -20.01 12.42
N ALA A 572 -36.57 -20.15 12.05
CA ALA A 572 -36.98 -20.64 10.73
C ALA A 572 -36.55 -19.70 9.57
N VAL A 573 -36.51 -18.37 9.80
CA VAL A 573 -35.99 -17.40 8.83
C VAL A 573 -34.46 -17.45 8.74
N ALA A 574 -33.77 -17.85 9.81
CA ALA A 574 -32.32 -18.07 9.79
C ALA A 574 -31.95 -19.33 8.98
N GLU A 575 -32.67 -20.43 9.18
CA GLU A 575 -32.44 -21.70 8.46
C GLU A 575 -32.75 -21.61 6.96
N ASN A 576 -33.85 -20.95 6.56
CA ASN A 576 -34.19 -20.78 5.14
C ASN A 576 -33.16 -19.95 4.34
N LYS A 577 -32.33 -19.14 5.01
CA LYS A 577 -31.23 -18.40 4.36
C LYS A 577 -29.99 -19.29 4.10
N GLU A 578 -29.88 -20.44 4.76
CA GLU A 578 -28.78 -21.40 4.56
C GLU A 578 -29.09 -22.42 3.44
N GLU A 579 -30.37 -22.70 3.15
CA GLU A 579 -30.77 -23.75 2.19
C GLU A 579 -30.99 -23.28 0.74
N GLU A 580 -31.14 -21.98 0.45
CA GLU A 580 -31.20 -21.47 -0.93
C GLU A 580 -29.81 -21.30 -1.58
N LYS A 581 -29.05 -22.39 -1.68
CA LYS A 581 -27.86 -22.47 -2.56
C LYS A 581 -28.27 -22.97 -3.94
N ILE A 582 -29.00 -22.15 -4.69
CA ILE A 582 -29.24 -22.38 -6.12
C ILE A 582 -27.94 -22.09 -6.87
N VAL A 583 -27.37 -23.13 -7.49
CA VAL A 583 -26.18 -23.04 -8.35
C VAL A 583 -26.54 -22.26 -9.62
N VAL A 584 -26.33 -20.94 -9.58
CA VAL A 584 -26.27 -20.09 -10.76
C VAL A 584 -24.81 -19.69 -10.97
N SER A 585 -24.20 -20.25 -12.02
CA SER A 585 -22.92 -19.81 -12.56
C SER A 585 -23.05 -18.36 -13.04
N ARG A 586 -22.54 -17.41 -12.26
CA ARG A 586 -22.11 -16.07 -12.72
C ARG A 586 -21.14 -15.44 -11.71
N ARG A 587 -20.05 -14.89 -12.26
CA ARG A 587 -18.96 -14.17 -11.56
C ARG A 587 -19.48 -13.19 -10.49
N LYS A 588 -19.11 -13.43 -9.23
CA LYS A 588 -19.09 -12.53 -8.06
C LYS A 588 -17.76 -12.86 -7.34
N GLY A 589 -16.83 -11.94 -7.08
CA GLY A 589 -16.98 -10.75 -6.26
C GLY A 589 -16.94 -11.19 -4.78
N TRP A 590 -15.73 -11.33 -4.22
CA TRP A 590 -15.46 -11.93 -2.91
C TRP A 590 -15.05 -10.83 -1.91
N ASP A 591 -15.85 -10.71 -0.85
CA ASP A 591 -15.61 -10.10 0.48
C ASP A 591 -15.94 -11.26 1.46
N ASP A 592 -15.44 -11.42 2.68
CA ASP A 592 -14.32 -10.93 3.49
C ASP A 592 -14.48 -11.76 4.78
N ASP A 593 -13.46 -12.48 5.24
CA ASP A 593 -13.33 -12.98 6.61
C ASP A 593 -11.84 -13.22 6.85
N ASP A 594 -11.26 -12.28 7.59
CA ASP A 594 -10.03 -12.28 8.37
C ASP A 594 -8.69 -12.81 7.80
N ASP A 595 -7.65 -12.08 8.20
CA ASP A 595 -6.25 -12.15 7.81
C ASP A 595 -5.91 -11.61 6.39
N ASP A 596 -4.86 -10.80 6.32
CA ASP A 596 -3.95 -10.42 5.21
C ASP A 596 -4.46 -10.22 3.75
N LEU A 597 -5.68 -9.74 3.49
CA LEU A 597 -6.22 -9.68 2.13
C LEU A 597 -5.99 -8.32 1.41
N LEU A 598 -4.98 -8.35 0.54
CA LEU A 598 -4.90 -7.79 -0.82
C LEU A 598 -4.74 -6.27 -1.07
N ASP A 599 -3.53 -5.97 -1.55
CA ASP A 599 -3.27 -5.13 -2.73
C ASP A 599 -4.09 -5.63 -3.94
N LEU A 600 -5.35 -5.23 -4.01
CA LEU A 600 -6.11 -5.22 -5.27
C LEU A 600 -5.88 -3.91 -6.01
#